data_AF-A0A7V9SAY2-F1
#
_entry.id   AF-A0A7V9SAY2-F1
#
_cell.length_a   1.000
_cell.length_b   1.000
_cell.length_c   1.000
_cell.angle_alpha   90.00
_cell.angle_beta   90.00
_cell.angle_gamma   90.00
#
_symmetry.space_group_name_H-M   'P 1'
#
loop_
_entity.id
_entity.type
_entity.pdbx_description
1 polymer ?
#
loop_
_entity_poly.entity_id
_entity_poly.type
_entity_poly.pdbx_seq_one_letter_code
_entity_poly.pdbx_strand_id
1 'polypeptide(L)'
;MSIADIEQYVLATGAIELGLICQNIVLTLQAMGLGGWMYTGINPPSLLGAYAADGITGLGFRFTRDPAWTMPNPVGLDGVFEGYCPPYYPDMRSAVARFNELKFGPDGAYDPARPGPFRENARIKAHIERYSPEFIDMLGVVAQYLHDTFGKFPATIPSIYVRMYAQAQHIDLDYYDAFYGPEATLETHRQHLARWHA
;
A
#
# COMPACT_ATOMS: atom_id res chain seq x y z
N MET A 1 4.70 7.48 -24.96
CA MET A 1 4.64 7.65 -23.50
C MET A 1 5.95 7.14 -22.94
N SER A 2 6.67 7.94 -22.15
CA SER A 2 7.93 7.49 -21.55
C SER A 2 7.66 6.49 -20.42
N ILE A 3 8.69 5.76 -19.96
CA ILE A 3 8.58 4.89 -18.77
C ILE A 3 8.17 5.72 -17.55
N ALA A 4 8.76 6.91 -17.39
CA ALA A 4 8.41 7.81 -16.30
C ALA A 4 6.92 8.19 -16.33
N ASP A 5 6.35 8.49 -17.50
CA ASP A 5 4.93 8.84 -17.63
C ASP A 5 4.02 7.66 -17.22
N ILE A 6 4.37 6.43 -17.64
CA ILE A 6 3.61 5.21 -17.28
C ILE A 6 3.66 4.99 -15.77
N GLU A 7 4.87 5.06 -15.19
CA GLU A 7 5.05 4.82 -13.76
C GLU A 7 4.36 5.88 -12.91
N GLN A 8 4.43 7.16 -13.29
CA GLN A 8 3.69 8.23 -12.62
C GLN A 8 2.17 8.03 -12.72
N TYR A 9 1.67 7.53 -13.85
CA TYR A 9 0.25 7.20 -14.00
C TYR A 9 -0.18 6.07 -13.06
N VAL A 10 0.63 5.01 -12.95
CA VAL A 10 0.38 3.91 -12.01
C VAL A 10 0.44 4.41 -10.56
N LEU A 11 1.44 5.23 -10.23
CA LEU A 11 1.59 5.82 -8.90
C LEU A 11 0.39 6.69 -8.51
N ALA A 12 -0.08 7.54 -9.43
CA ALA A 12 -1.25 8.39 -9.22
C ALA A 12 -2.51 7.54 -8.98
N THR A 13 -2.67 6.45 -9.72
CA THR A 13 -3.79 5.51 -9.54
C THR A 13 -3.74 4.88 -8.14
N GLY A 14 -2.59 4.35 -7.72
CA GLY A 14 -2.43 3.79 -6.38
C GLY A 14 -2.62 4.83 -5.26
N ALA A 15 -2.21 6.08 -5.49
CA ALA A 15 -2.42 7.16 -4.52
C ALA A 15 -3.92 7.48 -4.31
N ILE A 16 -4.74 7.36 -5.35
CA ILE A 16 -6.21 7.51 -5.25
C ILE A 16 -6.79 6.38 -4.39
N GLU A 17 -6.37 5.13 -4.62
CA GLU A 17 -6.82 3.98 -3.82
C GLU A 17 -6.48 4.16 -2.33
N LEU A 18 -5.27 4.60 -2.02
CA LEU A 18 -4.86 4.93 -0.64
C LEU A 18 -5.78 6.00 -0.02
N GLY A 19 -6.14 7.03 -0.80
CA GLY A 19 -7.03 8.09 -0.33
C GLY A 19 -8.44 7.60 -0.03
N LEU A 20 -9.00 6.75 -0.88
CA LEU A 20 -10.33 6.17 -0.67
C LEU A 20 -10.35 5.24 0.56
N ILE A 21 -9.28 4.44 0.76
CA ILE A 21 -9.16 3.60 1.95
C ILE A 21 -9.06 4.47 3.22
N CYS A 22 -8.22 5.50 3.22
CA CYS A 22 -8.10 6.42 4.35
C CYS A 22 -9.41 7.14 4.66
N GLN A 23 -10.16 7.57 3.63
CA GLN A 23 -11.48 8.14 3.81
C GLN A 23 -12.44 7.17 4.51
N ASN A 24 -12.48 5.91 4.07
CA ASN A 24 -13.33 4.88 4.68
C ASN A 24 -12.93 4.59 6.13
N ILE A 25 -11.62 4.59 6.43
CA ILE A 25 -11.11 4.47 7.81
C ILE A 25 -11.64 5.65 8.63
N VAL A 26 -11.45 6.89 8.18
CA VAL A 26 -11.90 8.08 8.93
C VAL A 26 -13.42 8.08 9.16
N LEU A 27 -14.22 7.69 8.18
CA LEU A 27 -15.67 7.53 8.35
C LEU A 27 -16.01 6.49 9.43
N THR A 28 -15.27 5.38 9.46
CA THR A 28 -15.42 4.35 10.49
C THR A 28 -15.02 4.89 11.87
N LEU A 29 -13.94 5.67 11.96
CA LEU A 29 -13.53 6.31 13.22
C LEU A 29 -14.64 7.20 13.77
N GLN A 30 -15.28 8.02 12.93
CA GLN A 30 -16.40 8.87 13.36
C GLN A 30 -17.59 8.06 13.90
N ALA A 31 -17.93 6.94 13.24
CA ALA A 31 -18.99 6.04 13.68
C ALA A 31 -18.65 5.34 15.02
N MET A 32 -17.38 4.99 15.22
CA MET A 32 -16.90 4.39 16.45
C MET A 32 -16.70 5.39 17.59
N GLY A 33 -16.72 6.70 17.32
CA GLY A 33 -16.39 7.71 18.32
C GLY A 33 -14.89 7.88 18.56
N LEU A 34 -14.07 7.53 17.57
CA LEU A 34 -12.64 7.81 17.57
C LEU A 34 -12.34 9.11 16.81
N GLY A 35 -11.33 9.83 17.30
CA GLY A 35 -10.71 10.90 16.55
C GLY A 35 -9.74 10.35 15.52
N GLY A 36 -9.43 11.15 14.52
CA GLY A 36 -8.46 10.75 13.52
C GLY A 36 -8.28 11.76 12.42
N TRP A 37 -7.17 11.62 11.71
CA TRP A 37 -6.83 12.49 10.60
C TRP A 37 -6.30 11.67 9.42
N MET A 38 -6.84 11.97 8.25
CA MET A 38 -6.26 11.58 6.98
C MET A 38 -5.23 12.64 6.58
N TYR A 39 -3.95 12.32 6.68
CA TYR A 39 -2.85 13.28 6.56
C TYR A 39 -1.87 12.89 5.47
N THR A 40 -1.25 13.91 4.85
CA THR A 40 -0.23 13.73 3.82
C THR A 40 1.11 14.37 4.19
N GLY A 41 1.19 15.20 5.23
CA GLY A 41 2.38 16.01 5.54
C GLY A 41 3.56 15.25 6.18
N ILE A 42 3.46 13.94 6.45
CA ILE A 42 4.61 13.16 6.93
C ILE A 42 5.54 12.81 5.76
N ASN A 43 6.84 12.86 6.03
CA ASN A 43 7.88 12.36 5.14
C ASN A 43 7.79 10.83 4.96
N PRO A 44 7.44 10.30 3.77
CA PRO A 44 7.21 8.86 3.59
C PRO A 44 8.42 7.96 3.92
N PRO A 45 9.67 8.29 3.56
CA PRO A 45 10.85 7.57 4.03
C PRO A 45 10.92 7.45 5.56
N SER A 46 10.62 8.52 6.30
CA SER A 46 10.61 8.47 7.78
C SER A 46 9.52 7.54 8.30
N LEU A 47 8.31 7.62 7.74
CA LEU A 47 7.20 6.74 8.11
C LEU A 47 7.54 5.28 7.86
N LEU A 48 8.14 4.96 6.71
CA LEU A 48 8.50 3.60 6.34
C LEU A 48 9.73 3.07 7.09
N GLY A 49 10.56 3.93 7.69
CA GLY A 49 11.69 3.52 8.54
C GLY A 49 13.08 3.71 7.92
N ALA A 50 13.24 4.63 6.97
CA ALA A 50 14.53 4.90 6.32
C ALA A 50 15.65 5.34 7.29
N TYR A 51 15.27 5.87 8.46
CA TYR A 51 16.14 6.42 9.50
C TYR A 51 16.16 5.53 10.77
N ALA A 52 15.86 4.24 10.64
CA ALA A 52 15.85 3.31 11.77
C ALA A 52 17.21 3.25 12.50
N ALA A 53 18.32 3.38 11.76
CA ALA A 53 19.67 3.43 12.33
C ALA A 53 19.91 4.67 13.22
N ASP A 54 19.16 5.75 12.97
CA ASP A 54 19.21 7.00 13.74
C ASP A 54 18.18 7.00 14.90
N GLY A 55 17.59 5.84 15.20
CA GLY A 55 16.58 5.68 16.27
C GLY A 55 15.14 5.98 15.85
N ILE A 56 14.88 6.27 14.57
CA ILE A 56 13.53 6.51 14.04
C ILE A 56 13.07 5.26 13.28
N THR A 57 12.55 4.27 14.02
CA THR A 57 12.21 2.94 13.49
C THR A 57 11.21 2.97 12.32
N GLY A 58 10.25 3.91 12.36
CA GLY A 58 9.12 3.92 11.44
C GLY A 58 8.34 2.60 11.47
N LEU A 59 7.79 2.20 10.33
CA LEU A 59 7.06 0.94 10.15
C LEU A 59 7.98 -0.27 9.90
N GLY A 60 9.31 -0.09 9.89
CA GLY A 60 10.27 -1.18 9.77
C GLY A 60 10.40 -1.77 8.37
N PHE A 61 10.06 -1.02 7.31
CA PHE A 61 10.28 -1.49 5.95
C PHE A 61 11.77 -1.65 5.66
N ARG A 62 12.08 -2.65 4.84
CA ARG A 62 13.39 -2.86 4.23
C ARG A 62 13.61 -1.86 3.10
N PHE A 63 14.84 -1.35 3.02
CA PHE A 63 15.26 -0.44 1.96
C PHE A 63 16.48 -0.98 1.22
N THR A 64 16.49 -0.84 -0.10
CA THR A 64 17.70 -0.91 -0.92
C THR A 64 18.26 0.50 -1.15
N ARG A 65 19.57 0.58 -1.39
CA ARG A 65 20.30 1.84 -1.59
C ARG A 65 21.25 1.68 -2.76
N ASP A 66 21.37 2.72 -3.56
CA ASP A 66 22.32 2.83 -4.65
C ASP A 66 22.85 4.28 -4.68
N PRO A 67 24.17 4.51 -4.80
CA PRO A 67 24.74 5.86 -4.93
C PRO A 67 24.18 6.69 -6.08
N ALA A 68 23.61 6.07 -7.11
CA ALA A 68 22.97 6.74 -8.24
C ALA A 68 21.58 7.30 -7.91
N TRP A 69 20.98 6.93 -6.77
CA TRP A 69 19.65 7.39 -6.38
C TRP A 69 19.71 8.54 -5.37
N THR A 70 18.73 9.44 -5.47
CA THR A 70 18.58 10.56 -4.52
C THR A 70 18.00 10.14 -3.17
N MET A 71 17.25 9.03 -3.14
CA MET A 71 16.55 8.53 -1.95
C MET A 71 16.67 7.00 -1.88
N PRO A 72 16.70 6.41 -0.67
CA PRO A 72 16.64 4.97 -0.51
C PRO A 72 15.30 4.43 -1.04
N ASN A 73 15.31 3.21 -1.59
CA ASN A 73 14.13 2.60 -2.19
C ASN A 73 13.52 1.59 -1.20
N PRO A 74 12.31 1.83 -0.65
CA PRO A 74 11.62 0.83 0.16
C PRO A 74 11.16 -0.33 -0.72
N VAL A 75 11.47 -1.56 -0.32
CA VAL A 75 11.18 -2.78 -1.11
C VAL A 75 10.15 -3.69 -0.46
N GLY A 76 9.90 -3.57 0.84
CA GLY A 76 8.85 -4.35 1.52
C GLY A 76 9.00 -4.39 3.03
N LEU A 77 8.08 -5.09 3.69
CA LEU A 77 8.06 -5.40 5.11
C LEU A 77 7.98 -6.92 5.27
N ASP A 78 9.00 -7.51 5.87
CA ASP A 78 9.19 -8.96 5.95
C ASP A 78 7.96 -9.67 6.53
N GLY A 79 7.43 -10.67 5.81
CA GLY A 79 6.25 -11.43 6.23
C GLY A 79 4.92 -10.69 6.21
N VAL A 80 4.89 -9.40 5.83
CA VAL A 80 3.67 -8.58 5.83
C VAL A 80 3.35 -8.02 4.46
N PHE A 81 4.30 -7.31 3.84
CA PHE A 81 4.10 -6.63 2.57
C PHE A 81 5.38 -6.63 1.75
N GLU A 82 5.63 -7.74 1.06
CA GLU A 82 6.86 -8.00 0.32
C GLU A 82 6.71 -7.56 -1.15
N GLY A 83 7.60 -6.69 -1.62
CA GLY A 83 7.58 -6.21 -2.99
C GLY A 83 7.93 -7.30 -4.00
N TYR A 84 7.39 -7.17 -5.22
CA TYR A 84 7.69 -8.05 -6.34
C TYR A 84 9.00 -7.65 -7.02
N CYS A 85 10.08 -7.65 -6.24
CA CYS A 85 11.43 -7.31 -6.66
C CYS A 85 12.47 -7.89 -5.67
N PRO A 86 13.77 -7.89 -6.00
CA PRO A 86 14.80 -8.19 -5.02
C PRO A 86 14.71 -7.32 -3.76
N PRO A 87 14.97 -7.88 -2.57
CA PRO A 87 15.51 -9.22 -2.32
C PRO A 87 14.45 -10.32 -2.13
N TYR A 88 13.15 -10.01 -2.19
CA TYR A 88 12.09 -10.99 -1.97
C TYR A 88 11.98 -12.01 -3.10
N TYR A 89 12.38 -11.62 -4.31
CA TYR A 89 12.56 -12.50 -5.45
C TYR A 89 13.99 -12.39 -5.96
N PRO A 90 14.63 -13.49 -6.39
CA PRO A 90 16.02 -13.47 -6.83
C PRO A 90 16.24 -12.60 -8.08
N ASP A 91 15.22 -12.48 -8.93
CA ASP A 91 15.25 -11.69 -10.15
C ASP A 91 13.82 -11.21 -10.52
N MET A 92 13.69 -10.38 -11.55
CA MET A 92 12.38 -9.86 -11.96
C MET A 92 11.57 -10.88 -12.77
N ARG A 93 12.21 -11.89 -13.38
CA ARG A 93 11.50 -12.97 -14.08
C ARG A 93 10.71 -13.85 -13.11
N SER A 94 11.33 -14.21 -12.00
CA SER A 94 10.69 -14.92 -10.88
C SER A 94 9.63 -14.07 -10.21
N ALA A 95 9.84 -12.75 -10.06
CA ALA A 95 8.80 -11.83 -9.60
C ALA A 95 7.58 -11.82 -10.55
N VAL A 96 7.79 -11.74 -11.88
CA VAL A 96 6.70 -11.80 -12.86
C VAL A 96 5.99 -13.15 -12.84
N ALA A 97 6.72 -14.26 -12.74
CA ALA A 97 6.12 -15.58 -12.60
C ALA A 97 5.24 -15.66 -11.36
N ARG A 98 5.70 -15.13 -10.22
CA ARG A 98 4.89 -15.07 -9.00
C ARG A 98 3.68 -14.16 -9.16
N PHE A 99 3.79 -13.05 -9.89
CA PHE A 99 2.66 -12.16 -10.17
C PHE A 99 1.60 -12.85 -11.03
N ASN A 100 2.03 -13.67 -11.99
CA ASN A 100 1.13 -14.53 -12.75
C ASN A 100 0.38 -15.52 -11.83
N GLU A 101 1.08 -16.18 -10.92
CA GLU A 101 0.45 -17.07 -9.93
C GLU A 101 -0.52 -16.33 -9.01
N LEU A 102 -0.16 -15.13 -8.54
CA LEU A 102 -1.07 -14.29 -7.74
C LEU A 102 -2.39 -14.01 -8.47
N LYS A 103 -2.34 -13.86 -9.81
CA LYS A 103 -3.53 -13.62 -10.63
C LYS A 103 -4.29 -14.89 -10.97
N PHE A 104 -3.60 -15.92 -11.45
CA PHE A 104 -4.20 -17.04 -12.18
C PHE A 104 -3.86 -18.42 -11.62
N GLY A 105 -2.94 -18.51 -10.67
CA GLY A 105 -2.60 -19.75 -9.98
C GLY A 105 -3.70 -20.20 -9.01
N PRO A 106 -3.53 -21.36 -8.36
CA PRO A 106 -4.41 -21.79 -7.27
C PRO A 106 -4.50 -20.72 -6.17
N ASP A 107 -5.72 -20.45 -5.70
CA ASP A 107 -6.04 -19.36 -4.75
C ASP A 107 -5.73 -17.93 -5.25
N GLY A 108 -5.37 -17.79 -6.54
CA GLY A 108 -5.15 -16.52 -7.20
C GLY A 108 -6.42 -15.67 -7.29
N ALA A 109 -6.26 -14.38 -7.62
CA ALA A 109 -7.36 -13.42 -7.71
C ALA A 109 -8.50 -13.90 -8.63
N TYR A 110 -8.12 -14.51 -9.76
CA TYR A 110 -9.01 -15.01 -10.80
C TYR A 110 -9.17 -16.53 -10.80
N ASP A 111 -8.80 -17.21 -9.72
CA ASP A 111 -9.15 -18.62 -9.54
C ASP A 111 -10.68 -18.76 -9.38
N PRO A 112 -11.37 -19.52 -10.26
CA PRO A 112 -12.81 -19.75 -10.16
C PRO A 112 -13.24 -20.47 -8.86
N ALA A 113 -12.35 -21.25 -8.23
CA ALA A 113 -12.62 -21.93 -6.98
C ALA A 113 -12.62 -20.98 -5.77
N ARG A 114 -11.91 -19.85 -5.87
CA ARG A 114 -11.83 -18.85 -4.80
C ARG A 114 -13.11 -18.03 -4.74
N PRO A 115 -13.78 -17.92 -3.57
CA PRO A 115 -14.94 -17.05 -3.38
C PRO A 115 -14.68 -15.60 -3.79
N GLY A 116 -15.74 -14.85 -4.06
CA GLY A 116 -15.63 -13.45 -4.46
C GLY A 116 -16.98 -12.76 -4.49
N PRO A 117 -16.98 -11.44 -4.75
CA PRO A 117 -18.15 -10.59 -4.51
C PRO A 117 -19.27 -10.76 -5.54
N PHE A 118 -19.00 -11.39 -6.68
CA PHE A 118 -19.99 -11.51 -7.73
C PHE A 118 -20.94 -12.70 -7.52
N ARG A 119 -22.21 -12.53 -7.86
CA ARG A 119 -23.21 -13.63 -7.81
C ARG A 119 -22.77 -14.85 -8.64
N GLU A 120 -22.15 -14.63 -9.78
CA GLU A 120 -21.66 -15.67 -10.69
C GLU A 120 -20.12 -15.67 -10.71
N ASN A 121 -19.51 -15.64 -9.52
CA ASN A 121 -18.07 -15.43 -9.32
C ASN A 121 -17.18 -16.38 -10.14
N ALA A 122 -17.44 -17.69 -10.06
CA ALA A 122 -16.67 -18.68 -10.79
C ALA A 122 -16.74 -18.44 -12.31
N ARG A 123 -17.93 -18.12 -12.83
CA ARG A 123 -18.12 -17.81 -14.26
C ARG A 123 -17.32 -16.58 -14.65
N ILE A 124 -17.46 -15.46 -13.93
CA ILE A 124 -16.77 -14.20 -14.26
C ILE A 124 -15.26 -14.38 -14.22
N LYS A 125 -14.72 -14.99 -13.16
CA LYS A 125 -13.29 -15.24 -13.02
C LYS A 125 -12.76 -16.18 -14.13
N ALA A 126 -13.52 -17.21 -14.48
CA ALA A 126 -13.14 -18.14 -15.54
C ALA A 126 -13.12 -17.51 -16.95
N HIS A 127 -13.79 -16.37 -17.17
CA HIS A 127 -13.77 -15.65 -18.45
C HIS A 127 -12.58 -14.69 -18.59
N ILE A 128 -11.83 -14.43 -17.52
CA ILE A 128 -10.64 -13.58 -17.61
C ILE A 128 -9.58 -14.33 -18.42
N GLU A 129 -9.06 -13.66 -19.45
CA GLU A 129 -8.00 -14.19 -20.29
C GLU A 129 -6.72 -14.37 -19.47
N ARG A 130 -6.11 -15.55 -19.58
CA ARG A 130 -4.85 -15.87 -18.90
C ARG A 130 -3.72 -15.36 -19.77
N TYR A 131 -2.64 -14.94 -19.13
CA TYR A 131 -1.44 -14.54 -19.85
C TYR A 131 -0.85 -15.72 -20.62
N SER A 132 -0.52 -15.50 -21.89
CA SER A 132 0.20 -16.49 -22.67
C SER A 132 1.64 -16.63 -22.16
N PRO A 133 2.31 -17.78 -22.37
CA PRO A 133 3.72 -17.94 -22.02
C PRO A 133 4.61 -16.85 -22.62
N GLU A 134 4.35 -16.45 -23.87
CA GLU A 134 5.09 -15.40 -24.56
C GLU A 134 4.90 -14.03 -23.90
N PHE A 135 3.67 -13.73 -23.43
CA PHE A 135 3.41 -12.48 -22.71
C PHE A 135 4.10 -12.46 -21.35
N ILE A 136 4.11 -13.57 -20.62
CA ILE A 136 4.83 -13.69 -19.34
C ILE A 136 6.34 -13.52 -19.55
N ASP A 137 6.92 -14.16 -20.57
CA ASP A 137 8.34 -13.99 -20.88
C ASP A 137 8.68 -12.54 -21.24
N MET A 138 7.86 -11.90 -22.09
CA MET A 138 8.02 -10.49 -22.44
C MET A 138 7.98 -9.59 -21.20
N LEU A 139 7.02 -9.79 -20.28
CA LEU A 139 6.96 -9.04 -19.02
C LEU A 139 8.23 -9.24 -18.19
N GLY A 140 8.72 -10.49 -18.11
CA GLY A 140 9.96 -10.82 -17.42
C GLY A 140 11.18 -10.13 -18.02
N VAL A 141 11.31 -10.09 -19.35
CA VAL A 141 12.38 -9.37 -20.07
C VAL A 141 12.35 -7.88 -19.74
N VAL A 142 11.18 -7.24 -19.85
CA VAL A 142 11.05 -5.80 -19.62
C VAL A 142 11.34 -5.46 -18.15
N ALA A 143 10.75 -6.19 -17.21
CA ALA A 143 10.95 -5.95 -15.80
C ALA A 143 12.42 -6.17 -15.40
N GLN A 144 13.07 -7.22 -15.92
CA GLN A 144 14.49 -7.48 -15.70
C GLN A 144 15.37 -6.36 -16.26
N TYR A 145 15.10 -5.92 -17.49
CA TYR A 145 15.84 -4.81 -18.10
C TYR A 145 15.76 -3.53 -17.27
N LEU A 146 14.56 -3.18 -16.77
CA LEU A 146 14.39 -2.02 -15.90
C LEU A 146 15.20 -2.16 -14.61
N HIS A 147 15.13 -3.32 -13.97
CA HIS A 147 15.90 -3.57 -12.76
C HIS A 147 17.41 -3.52 -13.00
N ASP A 148 17.92 -4.14 -14.07
CA ASP A 148 19.35 -4.15 -14.39
C ASP A 148 19.87 -2.75 -14.79
N THR A 149 19.03 -1.94 -15.44
CA THR A 149 19.40 -0.60 -15.90
C THR A 149 19.35 0.44 -14.77
N PHE A 150 18.33 0.37 -13.90
CA PHE A 150 18.06 1.40 -12.88
C PHE A 150 18.37 0.93 -11.45
N GLY A 151 18.70 -0.34 -11.26
CA GLY A 151 18.97 -0.99 -9.97
C GLY A 151 17.72 -1.27 -9.13
N LYS A 152 16.52 -0.97 -9.64
CA LYS A 152 15.24 -1.15 -8.95
C LYS A 152 14.08 -1.27 -9.93
N PHE A 153 12.95 -1.77 -9.43
CA PHE A 153 11.69 -1.81 -10.15
C PHE A 153 10.55 -1.31 -9.24
N PRO A 154 9.70 -0.37 -9.69
CA PRO A 154 9.78 0.36 -10.95
C PRO A 154 11.03 1.29 -11.03
N ALA A 155 11.35 1.78 -12.22
CA ALA A 155 12.61 2.46 -12.52
C ALA A 155 12.73 3.86 -11.90
N THR A 156 11.65 4.64 -11.92
CA THR A 156 11.67 6.09 -11.62
C THR A 156 10.93 6.46 -10.34
N ILE A 157 10.04 5.59 -9.86
CA ILE A 157 9.27 5.75 -8.61
C ILE A 157 9.78 4.75 -7.55
N PRO A 158 9.38 4.84 -6.26
CA PRO A 158 9.75 3.82 -5.28
C PRO A 158 8.97 2.51 -5.50
N SER A 159 9.57 1.37 -5.13
CA SER A 159 8.91 0.06 -5.22
C SER A 159 7.71 -0.05 -4.27
N ILE A 160 7.79 0.60 -3.11
CA ILE A 160 6.68 0.73 -2.16
C ILE A 160 6.41 2.21 -1.94
N TYR A 161 5.14 2.59 -2.00
CA TYR A 161 4.73 3.97 -1.88
C TYR A 161 3.70 4.16 -0.76
N VAL A 162 3.89 5.23 0.00
CA VAL A 162 2.88 5.77 0.92
C VAL A 162 2.86 7.28 0.76
N ARG A 163 1.65 7.86 0.77
CA ARG A 163 1.46 9.31 0.74
C ARG A 163 0.48 9.76 1.78
N MET A 164 -0.71 9.19 1.71
CA MET A 164 -1.79 9.43 2.63
C MET A 164 -1.84 8.29 3.64
N TYR A 165 -2.00 8.63 4.90
CA TYR A 165 -2.21 7.67 5.97
C TYR A 165 -3.32 8.17 6.88
N ALA A 166 -4.00 7.24 7.56
CA ALA A 166 -5.03 7.54 8.53
C ALA A 166 -4.46 7.32 9.94
N GLN A 167 -4.52 8.36 10.76
CA GLN A 167 -4.31 8.27 12.20
C GLN A 167 -5.64 8.03 12.89
N ALA A 168 -5.66 7.16 13.89
CA ALA A 168 -6.78 7.00 14.82
C ALA A 168 -6.30 7.30 16.25
N GLN A 169 -7.15 7.92 17.06
CA GLN A 169 -6.86 8.21 18.46
C GLN A 169 -8.13 8.25 19.30
N HIS A 170 -7.99 7.98 20.60
CA HIS A 170 -8.97 8.43 21.58
C HIS A 170 -8.91 9.95 21.68
N ILE A 171 -10.07 10.60 21.59
CA ILE A 171 -10.13 12.06 21.76
C ILE A 171 -9.99 12.40 23.24
N ASP A 172 -9.13 13.38 23.52
CA ASP A 172 -9.05 14.05 24.81
C ASP A 172 -10.23 15.02 24.96
N LEU A 173 -11.35 14.53 25.48
CA LEU A 173 -12.59 15.31 25.60
C LEU A 173 -12.39 16.55 26.49
N ASP A 174 -11.61 16.43 27.56
CA ASP A 174 -11.37 17.52 28.51
C ASP A 174 -10.61 18.68 27.83
N TYR A 175 -9.62 18.38 26.99
CA TYR A 175 -8.91 19.37 26.19
C TYR A 175 -9.87 20.11 25.24
N TYR A 176 -10.68 19.39 24.48
CA TYR A 176 -11.61 20.03 23.53
C TYR A 176 -12.69 20.84 24.23
N ASP A 177 -13.24 20.35 25.34
CA ASP A 177 -14.24 21.08 26.12
C ASP A 177 -13.67 22.38 26.71
N ALA A 178 -12.41 22.36 27.16
CA ALA A 178 -11.76 23.54 27.73
C ALA A 178 -11.40 24.62 26.70
N PHE A 179 -10.95 24.23 25.50
CA PHE A 179 -10.35 25.17 24.54
C PHE A 179 -11.20 25.46 23.30
N TYR A 180 -12.14 24.59 22.95
CA TYR A 180 -12.95 24.70 21.72
C TYR A 180 -14.46 24.65 21.96
N GLY A 181 -14.92 24.24 23.13
CA GLY A 181 -16.34 24.16 23.48
C GLY A 181 -16.97 22.79 23.14
N PRO A 182 -18.17 22.52 23.68
CA PRO A 182 -18.80 21.21 23.58
C PRO A 182 -19.13 20.75 22.15
N GLU A 183 -19.29 21.70 21.22
CA GLU A 183 -19.53 21.48 19.79
C GLU A 183 -18.33 20.94 19.02
N ALA A 184 -17.12 21.03 19.59
CA ALA A 184 -15.89 20.56 18.96
C ALA A 184 -15.81 19.02 18.90
N THR A 185 -16.65 18.33 19.67
CA THR A 185 -16.72 16.87 19.69
C THR A 185 -18.15 16.39 19.43
N LEU A 186 -18.26 15.25 18.74
CA LEU A 186 -19.52 14.58 18.48
C LEU A 186 -19.95 13.76 19.70
N GLU A 187 -21.25 13.51 19.80
CA GLU A 187 -21.80 12.60 20.82
C GLU A 187 -21.18 11.20 20.75
N THR A 188 -20.83 10.74 19.54
CA THR A 188 -20.13 9.46 19.36
C THR A 188 -18.77 9.46 20.05
N HIS A 189 -18.02 10.56 20.00
CA HIS A 189 -16.74 10.69 20.73
C HIS A 189 -16.95 10.56 22.24
N ARG A 190 -17.96 11.25 22.77
CA ARG A 190 -18.27 11.25 24.22
C ARG A 190 -18.68 9.87 24.73
N GLN A 191 -19.38 9.09 23.89
CA GLN A 191 -19.87 7.77 24.25
C GLN A 191 -18.88 6.63 23.94
N HIS A 192 -17.73 6.91 23.34
CA HIS A 192 -16.78 5.88 22.86
C HIS A 192 -16.37 4.91 23.97
N LEU A 193 -15.86 5.45 25.09
CA LEU A 193 -15.35 4.62 26.18
C LEU A 193 -16.44 3.72 26.77
N ALA A 194 -17.64 4.27 27.00
CA ALA A 194 -18.77 3.51 27.54
C ALA A 194 -19.29 2.42 26.58
N ARG A 195 -19.17 2.62 25.26
CA ARG A 195 -19.68 1.65 24.26
C ARG A 195 -18.69 0.55 23.92
N TRP A 196 -17.40 0.85 23.89
CA TRP A 196 -16.38 -0.05 23.34
C TRP A 196 -15.42 -0.63 24.38
N HIS A 197 -15.38 -0.08 25.60
CA HIS A 197 -14.42 -0.48 26.64
C HIS A 197 -15.09 -0.84 27.99
N ALA A 198 -16.41 -0.98 28.00
CA ALA A 198 -17.19 -1.40 29.17
C ALA A 198 -17.38 -2.91 29.26
#